data_AF-A0A2M6V0K9-F1
#
_entry.id   AF-A0A2M6V0K9-F1
#
_cell.length_a   1.000
_cell.length_b   1.000
_cell.length_c   1.000
_cell.angle_alpha   90.00
_cell.angle_beta   90.00
_cell.angle_gamma   90.00
#
_symmetry.space_group_name_H-M   'P 1'
#
loop_
_entity.id
_entity.type
_entity.pdbx_description
1 polymer ?
#
loop_
_entity_poly.entity_id
_entity_poly.type
_entity_poly.pdbx_seq_one_letter_code
_entity_poly.pdbx_strand_id
1 'polypeptide(L)'
;MNQKGQQTWWSPVVHFGVHIVVGSLIFVLISLPAFGLGLLVQYLAANGTAPYVIQVLTLLEYAIVTIDAMAFLAYLVITGINAVREMTE
;
A
#
# COMPACT_ATOMS: atom_id res chain seq x y z
N MET A 1 2.75 39.87 -19.15
CA MET A 1 1.92 39.40 -18.02
C MET A 1 2.77 38.45 -17.18
N ASN A 2 3.24 38.92 -16.04
CA ASN A 2 4.14 38.19 -15.15
C ASN A 2 3.30 37.24 -14.28
N GLN A 3 3.08 36.00 -14.74
CA GLN A 3 2.46 34.97 -13.91
C GLN A 3 3.49 34.43 -12.90
N LYS A 4 3.79 35.25 -11.88
CA LYS A 4 4.29 34.70 -10.61
C LYS A 4 3.09 34.08 -9.90
N GLY A 5 2.69 32.90 -10.37
CA GLY A 5 1.72 32.07 -9.66
C GLY A 5 2.25 31.86 -8.25
N GLN A 6 1.44 32.23 -7.26
CA GLN A 6 1.73 32.06 -5.84
C GLN A 6 2.24 30.65 -5.61
N GLN A 7 3.49 30.47 -5.17
CA GLN A 7 3.90 29.21 -4.54
C GLN A 7 3.08 29.12 -3.25
N THR A 8 1.97 28.41 -3.35
CA THR A 8 1.03 28.22 -2.26
C THR A 8 1.66 27.31 -1.24
N TRP A 9 1.74 27.78 0.00
CA TRP A 9 2.19 27.03 1.18
C TRP A 9 1.48 25.68 1.40
N TRP A 10 0.35 25.46 0.73
CA TRP A 10 -0.39 24.19 0.69
C TRP A 10 0.11 23.18 -0.35
N SER A 11 0.96 23.58 -1.30
CA SER A 11 1.45 22.70 -2.37
C SER A 11 2.10 21.41 -1.84
N PRO A 12 2.94 21.43 -0.78
CA PRO A 12 3.50 20.21 -0.19
C PRO A 12 2.43 19.29 0.42
N VAL A 13 1.40 19.87 1.04
CA VAL A 13 0.27 19.14 1.64
C VAL A 13 -0.57 18.44 0.57
N VAL A 14 -0.83 19.11 -0.56
CA VAL A 14 -1.55 18.52 -1.69
C VAL A 14 -0.73 17.41 -2.32
N HIS A 15 0.58 17.62 -2.52
CA HIS A 15 1.47 16.61 -3.08
C HIS A 15 1.54 15.36 -2.18
N PHE A 16 1.67 15.55 -0.86
CA PHE A 16 1.60 14.47 0.13
C PHE A 16 0.25 13.74 0.10
N GLY A 17 -0.87 14.47 0.02
CA GLY A 17 -2.20 13.90 -0.08
C GLY A 17 -2.37 13.00 -1.30
N VAL A 18 -1.88 13.43 -2.47
CA VAL A 18 -1.89 12.60 -3.69
C VAL A 18 -1.09 11.32 -3.50
N HIS A 19 0.10 11.40 -2.88
CA HIS A 19 0.93 10.24 -2.61
C HIS A 19 0.21 9.25 -1.69
N ILE A 20 -0.42 9.71 -0.61
CA ILE A 20 -1.23 8.85 0.27
C ILE A 20 -2.34 8.15 -0.50
N VAL A 21 -3.12 8.89 -1.30
CA VAL A 21 -4.26 8.33 -2.03
C VAL A 21 -3.80 7.29 -3.05
N VAL A 22 -2.77 7.61 -3.83
CA VAL A 22 -2.23 6.69 -4.85
C VAL A 22 -1.60 5.46 -4.18
N GLY A 23 -0.79 5.65 -3.13
CA GLY A 23 -0.22 4.55 -2.37
C GLY A 23 -1.27 3.64 -1.74
N SER A 24 -2.36 4.22 -1.21
CA SER A 24 -3.47 3.46 -0.65
C SER A 24 -4.23 2.67 -1.71
N LEU A 25 -4.43 3.25 -2.90
CA LEU A 25 -5.03 2.57 -4.04
C LEU A 25 -4.20 1.36 -4.48
N ILE A 26 -2.88 1.52 -4.58
CA ILE A 26 -1.96 0.43 -4.93
C ILE A 26 -2.01 -0.67 -3.86
N PHE A 27 -1.96 -0.30 -2.58
CA PHE A 27 -2.08 -1.23 -1.45
C PHE A 27 -3.39 -2.03 -1.50
N VAL A 28 -4.52 -1.38 -1.80
CA VAL A 28 -5.81 -2.07 -1.96
C VAL A 28 -5.79 -3.02 -3.17
N LEU A 29 -5.20 -2.59 -4.29
CA LEU A 29 -5.12 -3.43 -5.49
C LEU A 29 -4.26 -4.68 -5.31
N ILE A 30 -3.20 -4.61 -4.49
CA ILE A 30 -2.32 -5.75 -4.20
C ILE A 30 -2.91 -6.63 -3.09
N SER A 31 -3.54 -6.03 -2.07
CA SER A 31 -4.18 -6.77 -0.99
C SER A 31 -5.44 -7.51 -1.43
N LEU A 32 -6.15 -7.05 -2.46
CA LEU A 32 -7.35 -7.73 -2.99
C LEU A 32 -7.05 -9.16 -3.49
N PRO A 33 -6.06 -9.40 -4.38
CA PRO A 33 -5.65 -10.75 -4.75
C PRO A 33 -5.20 -11.59 -3.56
N ALA A 34 -4.50 -11.01 -2.58
CA ALA A 34 -4.06 -11.75 -1.40
C ALA A 34 -5.27 -12.17 -0.53
N PHE A 35 -6.25 -11.29 -0.35
CA PHE A 35 -7.53 -11.62 0.27
C PHE A 35 -8.26 -12.73 -0.49
N GLY A 36 -8.29 -12.64 -1.82
CA GLY A 36 -8.84 -13.70 -2.68
C GLY A 36 -8.11 -15.04 -2.52
N LEU A 37 -6.80 -15.01 -2.31
CA LEU A 37 -6.01 -16.20 -2.02
C LEU A 37 -6.41 -16.83 -0.69
N GLY A 38 -6.69 -16.03 0.35
CA GLY A 38 -7.23 -16.52 1.62
C GLY A 38 -8.61 -17.18 1.46
N LEU A 39 -9.50 -16.61 0.65
CA LEU A 39 -10.78 -17.25 0.30
C LEU A 39 -10.56 -18.58 -0.43
N LEU A 40 -9.61 -18.63 -1.36
CA LEU A 40 -9.24 -19.85 -2.06
C LEU A 40 -8.69 -20.91 -1.10
N VAL A 41 -7.83 -20.53 -0.17
CA VAL A 41 -7.29 -21.42 0.87
C VAL A 41 -8.41 -22.05 1.69
N GLN A 42 -9.37 -21.24 2.15
CA GLN A 42 -10.53 -21.73 2.90
C GLN A 42 -11.37 -22.71 2.06
N TYR A 43 -11.60 -22.39 0.79
CA TYR A 43 -12.31 -23.26 -0.13
C TYR A 43 -11.56 -24.59 -0.35
N LEU A 44 -10.26 -24.56 -0.61
CA LEU A 44 -9.44 -25.77 -0.82
C LEU A 44 -9.40 -26.65 0.44
N ALA A 45 -9.32 -26.03 1.62
CA ALA A 45 -9.31 -26.74 2.90
C ALA A 45 -10.64 -27.48 3.12
N ALA A 46 -11.77 -26.85 2.80
CA ALA A 46 -13.09 -27.47 2.89
C ALA A 46 -13.28 -28.64 1.90
N ASN A 47 -12.56 -28.64 0.77
CA ASN A 47 -12.62 -29.69 -0.26
C ASN A 47 -11.58 -30.81 -0.09
N GLY A 48 -10.90 -30.89 1.06
CA GLY A 48 -9.98 -31.98 1.37
C GLY A 48 -8.61 -31.87 0.68
N THR A 49 -8.19 -30.66 0.29
CA THR A 49 -6.86 -30.43 -0.26
C THR A 49 -5.77 -30.80 0.74
N ALA A 50 -4.64 -31.32 0.25
CA ALA A 50 -3.52 -31.74 1.07
C ALA A 50 -3.05 -30.60 2.02
N PRO A 51 -2.81 -30.89 3.32
CA PRO A 51 -2.43 -29.87 4.30
C PRO A 51 -1.20 -29.05 3.92
N TYR A 52 -0.23 -29.68 3.26
CA TYR A 52 0.97 -29.00 2.80
C TYR A 52 0.67 -27.88 1.77
N VAL A 53 -0.24 -28.14 0.83
CA VAL A 53 -0.64 -27.14 -0.19
C VAL A 53 -1.34 -25.95 0.48
N ILE A 54 -2.22 -26.22 1.45
CA ILE A 54 -2.89 -25.19 2.25
C ILE A 54 -1.86 -24.32 2.98
N GLN A 55 -0.85 -24.93 3.60
CA GLN A 55 0.21 -24.20 4.31
C GLN A 55 1.02 -23.31 3.38
N VAL A 56 1.42 -23.82 2.20
CA VAL A 56 2.18 -23.03 1.22
C VAL A 56 1.35 -21.83 0.74
N LEU A 57 0.08 -22.03 0.42
CA LEU A 57 -0.80 -20.93 -0.01
C LEU A 57 -1.02 -19.91 1.13
N THR A 58 -1.26 -20.36 2.35
CA THR A 58 -1.39 -19.47 3.52
C THR A 58 -0.11 -18.66 3.75
N LEU A 59 1.06 -19.28 3.60
CA LEU A 59 2.33 -18.58 3.70
C LEU A 59 2.47 -17.49 2.62
N LEU A 60 2.03 -17.78 1.39
CA LEU A 60 2.04 -16.81 0.30
C LEU A 60 1.08 -15.64 0.56
N GLU A 61 -0.12 -15.89 1.08
CA GLU A 61 -1.07 -14.86 1.52
C GLU A 61 -0.37 -13.90 2.50
N TYR A 62 0.20 -14.45 3.57
CA TYR A 62 0.85 -13.65 4.60
C TYR A 62 2.06 -12.90 4.07
N ALA A 63 2.87 -13.54 3.22
CA ALA A 63 4.04 -12.90 2.62
C ALA A 63 3.64 -11.70 1.74
N ILE A 64 2.65 -11.86 0.87
CA ILE A 64 2.20 -10.79 -0.04
C ILE A 64 1.67 -9.60 0.75
N VAL A 65 0.73 -9.82 1.68
CA VAL A 65 0.13 -8.73 2.48
C VAL A 65 1.19 -8.05 3.34
N THR A 66 2.09 -8.83 3.97
CA THR A 66 3.11 -8.26 4.86
C THR A 66 4.11 -7.42 4.09
N ILE A 67 4.61 -7.90 2.95
CA ILE A 67 5.56 -7.15 2.12
C ILE A 67 4.91 -5.87 1.60
N ASP A 68 3.67 -5.95 1.12
CA ASP A 68 2.95 -4.78 0.59
C ASP A 68 2.67 -3.74 1.69
N ALA A 69 2.26 -4.18 2.88
CA ALA A 69 2.08 -3.30 4.03
C ALA A 69 3.38 -2.61 4.47
N MET A 70 4.49 -3.34 4.49
CA MET A 70 5.81 -2.76 4.80
C MET A 70 6.23 -1.73 3.74
N ALA A 71 6.02 -2.03 2.45
CA ALA A 71 6.33 -1.11 1.36
C ALA A 71 5.48 0.17 1.45
N PHE A 72 4.18 0.04 1.72
CA PHE A 72 3.28 1.17 1.90
C PHE A 72 3.68 2.03 3.11
N LEU A 73 4.01 1.42 4.25
CA LEU A 73 4.50 2.14 5.42
C LEU A 73 5.81 2.88 5.15
N ALA A 74 6.78 2.22 4.51
CA ALA A 74 8.04 2.85 4.13
C ALA A 74 7.81 4.04 3.20
N TYR A 75 6.93 3.89 2.22
CA TYR A 75 6.54 4.96 1.30
C TYR A 75 5.92 6.15 2.06
N LEU A 76 4.95 5.91 2.95
CA LEU A 76 4.33 6.96 3.76
C LEU A 76 5.34 7.71 4.63
N VAL A 77 6.29 7.00 5.26
CA VAL A 77 7.33 7.61 6.09
C VAL A 77 8.24 8.51 5.24
N ILE A 78 8.71 8.02 4.09
CA ILE A 78 9.59 8.79 3.19
C ILE A 78 8.87 10.04 2.68
N THR A 79 7.63 9.90 2.18
CA THR A 79 6.86 11.04 1.69
C THR A 79 6.53 12.02 2.81
N GLY A 80 6.21 11.53 4.01
CA GLY A 80 5.91 12.36 5.17
C GLY A 80 7.12 13.19 5.62
N ILE A 81 8.30 12.58 5.71
CA ILE A 81 9.54 13.29 6.03
C ILE A 81 9.84 14.36 4.98
N ASN A 82 9.69 14.04 3.69
CA ASN A 82 9.94 14.99 2.61
C ASN A 82 8.97 16.18 2.65
N ALA A 83 7.68 15.93 2.90
CA ALA A 83 6.69 17.00 3.01
C ALA A 83 6.96 17.93 4.21
N VAL A 84 7.36 17.38 5.36
CA VAL A 84 7.73 18.20 6.55
C VAL A 84 8.96 19.04 6.27
N ARG A 85 9.98 18.49 5.61
CA ARG A 85 11.19 19.24 5.22
C ARG A 85 10.86 20.41 4.29
N GLU A 86 10.03 20.16 3.28
CA GLU A 86 9.60 21.19 2.31
C GLU A 86 8.74 22.30 2.95
N MET A 87 8.07 22.02 4.09
CA MET A 87 7.34 23.03 4.86
C MET A 87 8.22 23.83 5.83
N THR A 88 9.41 23.32 6.17
CA THR A 88 10.32 23.93 7.16
C THR A 88 11.44 24.74 6.51
N GLU A 89 11.77 24.46 5.25
CA GLU A 89 12.67 25.27 4.39
C GLU A 89 11.94 26.45 3.75
#